data_AF-A0A6A3SMW1-F1
#
_entry.id   AF-A0A6A3SMW1-F1
#
_cell.length_a   1.000
_cell.length_b   1.000
_cell.length_c   1.000
_cell.angle_alpha   90.00
_cell.angle_beta   90.00
_cell.angle_gamma   90.00
#
_symmetry.space_group_name_H-M   'P 1'
#
loop_
_entity.id
_entity.type
_entity.pdbx_description
1 polymer ?
#
loop_
_entity_poly.entity_id
_entity_poly.type
_entity_poly.pdbx_seq_one_letter_code
_entity_poly.pdbx_strand_id
1 'polypeptide(L)'
;MPEEVGGQFLSPFFAHVVSTERDTVRFRGLEGGEGTVPRSVASSRTISAAVVKKVGHVSPCRQPVMVTTSTQFLHSQVTRVNVDGVTVESDGTEVEAAFDNVKEVAPVVALLLQKVVFEKSVWSSGEVSELHVTILNRVLGREGCIATRDVSDILDGLIEEECFPEGQSDCAWIDPKSGQNTQFELQHAVDFAYYIDGKGDRGHEMVGRSFCVPPYDDGIDTGENQGSEAHEGPLITDDEC
;
A
#
# COMPACT_ATOMS: atom_id res chain seq x y z
N MET A 1 -7.62 -7.14 14.69
CA MET A 1 -7.44 -6.63 13.31
C MET A 1 -8.78 -6.20 12.74
N PRO A 2 -8.84 -5.31 11.74
CA PRO A 2 -10.11 -4.80 11.22
C PRO A 2 -11.02 -5.88 10.62
N GLU A 3 -10.43 -6.86 9.94
CA GLU A 3 -11.13 -8.00 9.34
C GLU A 3 -11.78 -8.93 10.38
N GLU A 4 -11.36 -8.86 11.65
CA GLU A 4 -11.90 -9.67 12.75
C GLU A 4 -13.11 -9.01 13.45
N VAL A 5 -13.43 -7.75 13.11
CA VAL A 5 -14.41 -6.91 13.81
C VAL A 5 -15.46 -6.29 12.88
N GLY A 6 -15.68 -6.87 11.70
CA GLY A 6 -16.78 -6.50 10.82
C GLY A 6 -16.63 -5.14 10.11
N GLY A 7 -15.39 -4.69 9.87
CA GLY A 7 -15.10 -3.61 8.92
C GLY A 7 -15.40 -2.18 9.37
N GLN A 8 -15.68 -1.95 10.66
CA GLN A 8 -15.80 -0.60 11.23
C GLN A 8 -14.47 0.16 11.29
N PHE A 9 -13.37 -0.58 11.32
CA PHE A 9 -12.01 -0.04 11.38
C PHE A 9 -11.38 -0.12 9.99
N LEU A 10 -10.62 0.89 9.60
CA LEU A 10 -9.95 0.94 8.30
C LEU A 10 -8.51 0.41 8.36
N SER A 11 -7.91 0.40 9.55
CA SER A 11 -6.53 -0.01 9.79
C SER A 11 -6.42 -0.76 11.12
N PRO A 12 -5.38 -1.58 11.33
CA PRO A 12 -5.11 -2.20 12.62
C PRO A 12 -5.08 -1.18 13.76
N PHE A 13 -5.58 -1.58 14.92
CA PHE A 13 -5.82 -0.68 16.04
C PHE A 13 -5.57 -1.39 17.36
N PHE A 14 -5.25 -0.62 18.40
CA PHE A 14 -5.23 -1.12 19.77
C PHE A 14 -6.59 -0.92 20.43
N ALA A 15 -6.93 -1.81 21.37
CA ALA A 15 -8.17 -1.73 22.12
C ALA A 15 -8.00 -2.22 23.56
N HIS A 16 -8.77 -1.63 24.47
CA HIS A 16 -8.94 -2.14 25.82
C HIS A 16 -10.06 -3.18 25.86
N VAL A 17 -9.83 -4.26 26.62
CA VAL A 17 -10.89 -5.18 27.01
C VAL A 17 -11.78 -4.49 28.04
N VAL A 18 -13.07 -4.35 27.72
CA VAL A 18 -14.08 -3.72 28.59
C VAL A 18 -14.77 -4.77 29.45
N SER A 19 -15.09 -5.92 28.85
CA SER A 19 -15.69 -7.05 29.55
C SER A 19 -15.35 -8.34 28.83
N THR A 20 -15.29 -9.43 29.58
CA THR A 20 -15.07 -10.76 29.05
C THR A 20 -16.26 -11.64 29.42
N GLU A 21 -16.88 -12.23 28.42
CA GLU A 21 -17.96 -13.20 28.57
C GLU A 21 -17.41 -14.61 28.27
N ARG A 22 -18.30 -15.61 28.20
CA ARG A 22 -17.89 -17.01 28.03
C ARG A 22 -17.08 -17.21 26.75
N ASP A 23 -17.62 -16.76 25.63
CA ASP A 23 -17.03 -17.00 24.29
C ASP A 23 -16.64 -15.72 23.55
N THR A 24 -16.96 -14.55 24.12
CA THR A 24 -16.76 -13.24 23.50
C THR A 24 -16.03 -12.27 24.42
N VAL A 25 -15.32 -11.34 23.82
CA VAL A 25 -14.65 -10.21 24.49
C VAL A 25 -15.20 -8.94 23.89
N ARG A 26 -15.70 -8.04 24.75
CA ARG A 26 -16.08 -6.69 24.35
C ARG A 26 -14.90 -5.76 24.52
N PHE A 27 -14.64 -4.94 23.52
CA PHE A 27 -13.50 -4.02 23.50
C PHE A 27 -13.92 -2.58 23.19
N ARG A 28 -13.04 -1.65 23.53
CA ARG A 28 -13.09 -0.25 23.10
C ARG A 28 -11.74 0.13 22.49
N GLY A 29 -11.74 0.61 21.25
CA GLY A 29 -10.53 1.05 20.55
C GLY A 29 -9.91 2.28 21.22
N LEU A 30 -8.57 2.39 21.20
CA LEU A 30 -7.87 3.54 21.76
C LEU A 30 -8.07 4.81 20.93
N GLU A 31 -8.35 4.65 19.64
CA GLU A 31 -8.66 5.72 18.68
C GLU A 31 -10.18 5.92 18.51
N GLY A 32 -10.98 5.25 19.35
CA GLY A 32 -12.44 5.24 19.25
C GLY A 32 -12.98 3.94 18.66
N GLY A 33 -14.31 3.85 18.61
CA GLY A 33 -15.02 2.62 18.22
C GLY A 33 -15.08 1.58 19.35
N GLU A 34 -16.07 0.71 19.26
CA GLU A 34 -16.27 -0.40 20.18
C GLU A 34 -16.86 -1.60 19.44
N GLY A 35 -16.65 -2.79 19.98
CA GLY A 35 -17.12 -3.99 19.33
C GLY A 35 -16.92 -5.23 20.18
N THR A 36 -17.16 -6.37 19.55
CA THR A 36 -16.96 -7.68 20.18
C THR A 36 -16.18 -8.60 19.24
N VAL A 37 -15.38 -9.49 19.82
CA VAL A 37 -14.66 -10.55 19.10
C VAL A 37 -14.77 -11.87 19.85
N PRO A 38 -14.60 -13.03 19.17
CA PRO A 38 -14.41 -14.30 19.85
C PRO A 38 -13.22 -14.25 20.81
N ARG A 39 -13.34 -14.92 21.96
CA ARG A 39 -12.29 -14.96 22.98
C ARG A 39 -10.99 -15.56 22.46
N SER A 40 -11.07 -16.54 21.56
CA SER A 40 -9.91 -17.13 20.87
C SER A 40 -9.14 -16.09 20.06
N VAL A 41 -9.86 -15.26 19.29
CA VAL A 41 -9.29 -14.15 18.52
C VAL A 41 -8.62 -13.15 19.45
N ALA A 42 -9.32 -12.65 20.48
CA ALA A 42 -8.74 -11.72 21.45
C ALA A 42 -7.45 -12.27 22.09
N SER A 43 -7.43 -13.56 22.42
CA SER A 43 -6.26 -14.22 23.03
C SER A 43 -5.07 -14.27 22.06
N SER A 44 -5.31 -14.57 20.77
CA SER A 44 -4.27 -14.55 19.73
C SER A 44 -3.77 -13.16 19.36
N ARG A 45 -4.48 -12.09 19.76
CA ARG A 45 -4.17 -10.69 19.45
C ARG A 45 -3.76 -9.88 20.67
N THR A 46 -3.35 -10.56 21.74
CA THR A 46 -2.94 -9.89 22.97
C THR A 46 -1.58 -9.20 22.77
N ILE A 47 -1.51 -7.93 23.12
CA ILE A 47 -0.29 -7.14 23.15
C ILE A 47 -0.09 -6.54 24.54
N SER A 48 1.16 -6.35 24.96
CA SER A 48 1.44 -5.78 26.27
C SER A 48 1.15 -4.29 26.31
N ALA A 49 0.71 -3.79 27.47
CA ALA A 49 0.55 -2.35 27.69
C ALA A 49 1.88 -1.59 27.57
N ALA A 50 3.02 -2.27 27.74
CA ALA A 50 4.34 -1.66 27.55
C ALA A 50 4.59 -1.30 26.08
N VAL A 51 4.18 -2.15 25.14
CA VAL A 51 4.26 -1.83 23.70
C VAL A 51 3.39 -0.63 23.38
N VAL A 52 2.12 -0.63 23.81
CA VAL A 52 1.19 0.50 23.59
C VAL A 52 1.76 1.79 24.18
N LYS A 53 2.35 1.74 25.38
CA LYS A 53 3.00 2.92 25.98
C LYS A 53 4.19 3.43 25.15
N LYS A 54 4.92 2.53 24.50
CA LYS A 54 6.10 2.87 23.69
C LYS A 54 5.73 3.46 22.34
N VAL A 55 4.75 2.87 21.64
CA VAL A 55 4.36 3.29 20.27
C VAL A 55 3.21 4.30 20.24
N GLY A 56 2.50 4.47 21.36
CA GLY A 56 1.30 5.30 21.44
C GLY A 56 0.01 4.53 21.16
N HIS A 57 -1.05 5.27 20.83
CA HIS A 57 -2.39 4.71 20.69
C HIS A 57 -2.68 4.13 19.29
N VAL A 58 -1.87 4.50 18.30
CA VAL A 58 -1.97 4.01 16.92
C VAL A 58 -1.18 2.71 16.79
N SER A 59 -1.78 1.70 16.17
CA SER A 59 -1.06 0.45 15.92
C SER A 59 -0.10 0.61 14.75
N PRO A 60 1.19 0.22 14.89
CA PRO A 60 2.11 0.25 13.77
C PRO A 60 1.88 -0.89 12.77
N CYS A 61 1.01 -1.86 13.07
CA CYS A 61 0.75 -2.98 12.17
C CYS A 61 0.18 -2.49 10.83
N ARG A 62 0.76 -2.97 9.72
CA ARG A 62 0.42 -2.57 8.34
C ARG A 62 0.67 -1.09 8.01
N GLN A 63 1.36 -0.33 8.87
CA GLN A 63 1.76 1.03 8.53
C GLN A 63 2.91 1.02 7.51
N PRO A 64 2.89 1.92 6.51
CA PRO A 64 4.06 2.22 5.69
C PRO A 64 5.12 2.93 6.54
N VAL A 65 6.37 2.50 6.43
CA VAL A 65 7.45 2.98 7.27
C VAL A 65 8.76 3.14 6.50
N MET A 66 9.57 4.08 6.98
CA MET A 66 11.02 4.06 6.80
C MET A 66 11.65 3.39 8.02
N VAL A 67 12.48 2.37 7.79
CA VAL A 67 13.26 1.66 8.81
C VAL A 67 14.72 2.07 8.73
N THR A 68 15.28 2.48 9.87
CA THR A 68 16.71 2.77 10.00
C THR A 68 17.45 1.51 10.47
N THR A 69 18.28 0.96 9.60
CA THR A 69 19.16 -0.16 9.95
C THR A 69 20.54 0.35 10.40
N SER A 70 21.49 -0.56 10.62
CA SER A 70 22.87 -0.19 10.90
C SER A 70 23.50 0.62 9.76
N THR A 71 23.21 0.27 8.50
CA THR A 71 23.93 0.77 7.30
C THR A 71 23.07 1.56 6.34
N GLN A 72 21.74 1.43 6.38
CA GLN A 72 20.85 1.99 5.37
C GLN A 72 19.48 2.38 5.94
N PHE A 73 18.75 3.21 5.19
CA PHE A 73 17.31 3.43 5.36
C PHE A 73 16.54 2.61 4.31
N LEU A 74 15.48 1.93 4.75
CA LEU A 74 14.64 1.08 3.92
C LEU A 74 13.19 1.54 3.98
N HIS A 75 12.48 1.44 2.87
CA HIS A 75 11.04 1.76 2.79
C HIS A 75 10.23 0.48 2.62
N SER A 76 9.26 0.28 3.49
CA SER A 76 8.48 -0.95 3.52
C SER A 76 7.16 -0.75 4.29
N GLN A 77 6.46 -1.84 4.57
CA GLN A 77 5.30 -1.93 5.43
C GLN A 77 5.58 -2.83 6.62
N VAL A 78 5.05 -2.46 7.79
CA VAL A 78 5.09 -3.32 8.98
C VAL A 78 4.19 -4.54 8.78
N THR A 79 4.78 -5.73 8.78
CA THR A 79 4.06 -7.01 8.70
C THR A 79 3.70 -7.54 10.09
N ARG A 80 4.50 -7.21 11.11
CA ARG A 80 4.30 -7.69 12.49
C ARG A 80 4.75 -6.68 13.54
N VAL A 81 4.03 -6.65 14.66
CA VAL A 81 4.43 -5.92 15.87
C VAL A 81 4.90 -6.92 16.91
N ASN A 82 6.13 -6.74 17.38
CA ASN A 82 6.79 -7.57 18.39
C ASN A 82 6.82 -6.83 19.74
N VAL A 83 7.45 -7.43 20.74
CA VAL A 83 7.51 -6.86 22.10
C VAL A 83 8.43 -5.63 22.16
N ASP A 84 9.49 -5.61 21.38
CA ASP A 84 10.56 -4.60 21.39
C ASP A 84 10.68 -3.79 20.09
N GLY A 85 9.93 -4.18 19.06
CA GLY A 85 9.98 -3.52 17.77
C GLY A 85 8.92 -4.03 16.79
N VAL A 86 9.23 -3.92 15.51
CA VAL A 86 8.40 -4.40 14.39
C VAL A 86 9.23 -5.28 13.46
N THR A 87 8.54 -6.09 12.68
CA THR A 87 9.10 -6.75 11.50
C THR A 87 8.52 -6.08 10.27
N VAL A 88 9.38 -5.78 9.30
CA VAL A 88 9.01 -5.34 7.95
C VAL A 88 9.52 -6.38 6.94
N GLU A 89 8.96 -6.38 5.73
CA GLU A 89 9.46 -7.21 4.63
C GLU A 89 10.02 -6.34 3.51
N SER A 90 11.26 -6.57 3.11
CA SER A 90 11.91 -5.86 2.00
C SER A 90 12.55 -6.89 1.08
N ASP A 91 12.11 -6.93 -0.17
CA ASP A 91 12.55 -7.87 -1.21
C ASP A 91 12.57 -9.34 -0.73
N GLY A 92 11.47 -9.78 -0.11
CA GLY A 92 11.33 -11.14 0.42
C GLY A 92 12.18 -11.44 1.66
N THR A 93 12.85 -10.44 2.23
CA THR A 93 13.65 -10.55 3.46
C THR A 93 12.93 -9.87 4.62
N GLU A 94 12.75 -10.60 5.72
CA GLU A 94 12.24 -10.02 6.96
C GLU A 94 13.35 -9.22 7.67
N VAL A 95 13.03 -7.98 8.05
CA VAL A 95 13.92 -7.10 8.79
C VAL A 95 13.25 -6.70 10.10
N GLU A 96 13.92 -7.00 11.22
CA GLU A 96 13.48 -6.57 12.55
C GLU A 96 14.07 -5.18 12.88
N ALA A 97 13.23 -4.31 13.42
CA ALA A 97 13.63 -2.96 13.82
C ALA A 97 13.00 -2.57 15.16
N ALA A 98 13.82 -2.01 16.06
CA ALA A 98 13.33 -1.38 17.27
C ALA A 98 12.42 -0.19 16.93
N PHE A 99 11.39 0.06 17.74
CA PHE A 99 10.44 1.15 17.48
C PHE A 99 11.09 2.53 17.28
N ASP A 100 12.21 2.79 17.97
CA ASP A 100 12.92 4.07 17.87
C ASP A 100 13.61 4.28 16.51
N ASN A 101 13.74 3.20 15.71
CA ASN A 101 14.32 3.22 14.37
C ASN A 101 13.26 3.18 13.26
N VAL A 102 11.98 3.30 13.60
CA VAL A 102 10.86 3.21 12.67
C VAL A 102 10.19 4.56 12.59
N LYS A 103 10.02 5.08 11.37
CA LYS A 103 9.30 6.32 11.11
C LYS A 103 8.15 6.04 10.14
N GLU A 104 6.94 6.44 10.50
CA GLU A 104 5.79 6.38 9.60
C GLU A 104 6.01 7.29 8.39
N VAL A 105 5.62 6.81 7.21
CA VAL A 105 5.65 7.56 5.95
C VAL A 105 4.33 7.38 5.19
N ALA A 106 4.06 8.24 4.21
CA ALA A 106 2.90 8.06 3.35
C ALA A 106 3.04 6.77 2.51
N PRO A 107 1.95 6.01 2.27
CA PRO A 107 2.01 4.77 1.50
C PRO A 107 2.64 4.93 0.10
N VAL A 108 2.25 5.97 -0.65
CA VAL A 108 2.82 6.25 -1.98
C VAL A 108 4.31 6.55 -1.93
N VAL A 109 4.79 7.21 -0.86
CA VAL A 109 6.22 7.49 -0.65
C VAL A 109 6.98 6.19 -0.36
N ALA A 110 6.41 5.31 0.48
CA ALA A 110 7.03 4.02 0.75
C ALA A 110 7.18 3.19 -0.52
N LEU A 111 6.16 3.15 -1.38
CA LEU A 111 6.19 2.39 -2.63
C LEU A 111 7.16 2.96 -3.67
N LEU A 112 7.16 4.29 -3.87
CA LEU A 112 8.09 4.96 -4.79
C LEU A 112 9.56 4.74 -4.41
N LEU A 113 9.84 4.50 -3.13
CA LEU A 113 11.18 4.33 -2.60
C LEU A 113 11.49 2.88 -2.20
N GLN A 114 10.56 1.94 -2.40
CA GLN A 114 10.66 0.58 -1.85
C GLN A 114 11.90 -0.17 -2.34
N LYS A 115 12.31 0.07 -3.59
CA LYS A 115 13.47 -0.55 -4.24
C LYS A 115 14.72 0.33 -4.23
N VAL A 116 14.66 1.51 -3.59
CA VAL A 116 15.77 2.46 -3.53
C VAL A 116 16.53 2.25 -2.22
N VAL A 117 17.86 2.09 -2.32
CA VAL A 117 18.73 1.89 -1.15
C VAL A 117 19.36 3.21 -0.74
N PHE A 118 19.04 3.69 0.46
CA PHE A 118 19.64 4.90 1.03
C PHE A 118 20.74 4.54 2.05
N GLU A 119 21.99 4.47 1.60
CA GLU A 119 23.12 4.20 2.49
C GLU A 119 23.37 5.34 3.48
N LYS A 120 23.56 5.02 4.76
CA LYS A 120 23.86 5.99 5.83
C LYS A 120 25.23 6.64 5.72
N SER A 121 26.10 6.10 4.86
CA SER A 121 27.39 6.69 4.48
C SER A 121 27.20 7.94 3.60
N VAL A 122 26.08 8.01 2.87
CA VAL A 122 25.76 9.07 1.89
C VAL A 122 24.61 9.94 2.39
N TRP A 123 23.57 9.33 2.96
CA TRP A 123 22.33 9.98 3.35
C TRP A 123 22.19 10.09 4.87
N SER A 124 21.66 11.20 5.34
CA SER A 124 21.16 11.36 6.70
C SER A 124 19.65 11.08 6.77
N SER A 125 19.17 10.73 7.96
CA SER A 125 17.72 10.56 8.19
C SER A 125 16.94 11.85 7.93
N GLY A 126 17.57 13.02 8.06
CA GLY A 126 16.97 14.32 7.79
C GLY A 126 16.73 14.52 6.30
N GLU A 127 17.75 14.31 5.47
CA GLU A 127 17.65 14.41 4.01
C GLU A 127 16.62 13.45 3.43
N VAL A 128 16.62 12.20 3.90
CA VAL A 128 15.60 11.21 3.47
C VAL A 128 14.19 11.66 3.88
N SER A 129 14.04 12.34 5.02
CA SER A 129 12.74 12.88 5.45
C SER A 129 12.30 14.08 4.61
N GLU A 130 13.21 14.96 4.21
CA GLU A 130 12.94 16.09 3.32
C GLU A 130 12.52 15.60 1.93
N LEU A 131 13.14 14.51 1.47
CA LEU A 131 12.77 13.81 0.25
C LEU A 131 11.33 13.28 0.34
N HIS A 132 10.92 12.66 1.47
CA HIS A 132 9.52 12.20 1.63
C HIS A 132 8.51 13.34 1.51
N VAL A 133 8.83 14.49 2.12
CA VAL A 133 7.98 15.68 2.05
C VAL A 133 7.88 16.20 0.63
N THR A 134 9.01 16.23 -0.09
CA THR A 134 9.06 16.73 -1.48
C THR A 134 8.28 15.82 -2.43
N ILE A 135 8.45 14.49 -2.32
CA ILE A 135 7.67 13.52 -3.09
C ILE A 135 6.18 13.73 -2.84
N LEU A 136 5.76 13.77 -1.58
CA LEU A 136 4.34 13.91 -1.24
C LEU A 136 3.77 15.23 -1.75
N ASN A 137 4.53 16.33 -1.66
CA ASN A 137 4.11 17.63 -2.18
C ASN A 137 3.96 17.64 -3.70
N ARG A 138 4.85 16.97 -4.44
CA ARG A 138 4.77 16.81 -5.90
C ARG A 138 3.58 15.94 -6.32
N VAL A 139 3.30 14.86 -5.60
CA VAL A 139 2.12 14.01 -5.87
C VAL A 139 0.82 14.77 -5.62
N LEU A 140 0.75 15.53 -4.51
CA LEU A 140 -0.50 16.15 -4.05
C LEU A 140 -0.71 17.61 -4.47
N GLY A 141 0.28 18.23 -5.13
CA GLY A 141 0.23 19.65 -5.50
C GLY A 141 0.21 20.61 -4.30
N ARG A 142 1.08 20.36 -3.31
CA ARG A 142 1.16 21.16 -2.07
C ARG A 142 2.42 22.03 -2.04
N GLU A 143 2.44 23.03 -1.17
CA GLU A 143 3.60 23.91 -0.94
C GLU A 143 4.18 24.55 -2.23
N GLY A 144 3.30 24.91 -3.17
CA GLY A 144 3.69 25.53 -4.44
C GLY A 144 4.16 24.56 -5.52
N CYS A 145 4.18 23.25 -5.25
CA CYS A 145 4.43 22.23 -6.27
C CYS A 145 3.23 22.09 -7.22
N ILE A 146 3.51 21.91 -8.51
CA ILE A 146 2.51 21.46 -9.48
C ILE A 146 2.28 19.98 -9.21
N ALA A 147 1.02 19.57 -9.02
CA ALA A 147 0.68 18.17 -8.84
C ALA A 147 1.07 17.38 -10.10
N THR A 148 1.71 16.23 -9.94
CA THR A 148 2.01 15.30 -11.03
C THR A 148 1.81 13.85 -10.59
N ARG A 149 1.52 12.99 -11.57
CA ARG A 149 1.44 11.53 -11.44
C ARG A 149 2.54 10.81 -12.22
N ASP A 150 3.41 11.57 -12.88
CA ASP A 150 4.57 11.03 -13.60
C ASP A 150 5.68 10.73 -12.61
N VAL A 151 6.09 9.46 -12.53
CA VAL A 151 7.09 8.99 -11.55
C VAL A 151 8.43 9.70 -11.73
N SER A 152 8.82 10.00 -12.96
CA SER A 152 10.09 10.68 -13.25
C SER A 152 10.04 12.12 -12.74
N ASP A 153 8.97 12.86 -13.06
CA ASP A 153 8.78 14.22 -12.55
C ASP A 153 8.68 14.28 -11.00
N ILE A 154 8.09 13.25 -10.38
CA ILE A 154 7.99 13.14 -8.93
C ILE A 154 9.39 13.00 -8.29
N LEU A 155 10.29 12.25 -8.91
CA LEU A 155 11.61 11.92 -8.36
C LEU A 155 12.75 12.78 -8.92
N ASP A 156 12.49 13.60 -9.94
CA ASP A 156 13.47 14.43 -10.61
C ASP A 156 14.28 15.31 -9.62
N GLY A 157 15.60 15.20 -9.72
CA GLY A 157 16.56 15.88 -8.86
C GLY A 157 16.55 15.46 -7.39
N LEU A 158 15.80 14.42 -7.00
CA LEU A 158 15.82 13.87 -5.62
C LEU A 158 16.74 12.67 -5.48
N ILE A 159 16.77 11.81 -6.50
CA ILE A 159 17.66 10.64 -6.61
C ILE A 159 18.18 10.54 -8.05
N GLU A 160 19.15 9.65 -8.28
CA GLU A 160 19.68 9.37 -9.62
C GLU A 160 18.59 8.73 -10.51
N GLU A 161 18.53 9.12 -11.79
CA GLU A 161 17.49 8.65 -12.73
C GLU A 161 17.50 7.12 -12.89
N GLU A 162 18.67 6.50 -12.78
CA GLU A 162 18.85 5.04 -12.83
C GLU A 162 18.19 4.31 -11.65
N CYS A 163 17.87 5.04 -10.58
CA CYS A 163 17.15 4.52 -9.41
C CYS A 163 15.64 4.75 -9.49
N PHE A 164 15.13 5.37 -10.56
CA PHE A 164 13.69 5.61 -10.69
C PHE A 164 12.98 4.27 -10.89
N PRO A 165 11.94 3.96 -10.09
CA PRO A 165 11.11 2.80 -10.36
C PRO A 165 10.27 3.02 -11.61
N GLU A 166 9.97 1.94 -12.32
CA GLU A 166 9.00 1.97 -13.42
C GLU A 166 7.59 1.99 -12.84
N GLY A 167 6.69 2.83 -13.38
CA GLY A 167 5.29 2.88 -12.94
C GLY A 167 4.56 1.53 -13.08
N GLN A 168 4.96 0.71 -14.06
CA GLN A 168 4.40 -0.63 -14.30
C GLN A 168 5.01 -1.71 -13.39
N SER A 169 5.95 -1.35 -12.52
CA SER A 169 6.51 -2.30 -11.56
C SER A 169 5.44 -2.77 -10.58
N ASP A 170 5.38 -4.08 -10.38
CA ASP A 170 4.56 -4.68 -9.34
C ASP A 170 5.05 -4.30 -7.94
N CYS A 171 4.10 -3.90 -7.10
CA CYS A 171 4.27 -3.66 -5.67
C CYS A 171 3.54 -4.74 -4.87
N ALA A 172 4.23 -5.37 -3.93
CA ALA A 172 3.61 -6.25 -2.94
C ALA A 172 3.26 -5.46 -1.68
N TRP A 173 2.00 -5.53 -1.24
CA TRP A 173 1.51 -4.75 -0.10
C TRP A 173 0.41 -5.50 0.66
N ILE A 174 0.33 -5.30 1.97
CA ILE A 174 -0.76 -5.81 2.81
C ILE A 174 -1.85 -4.74 2.86
N ASP A 175 -3.06 -5.06 2.40
CA ASP A 175 -4.21 -4.16 2.58
C ASP A 175 -4.43 -3.91 4.08
N PRO A 176 -4.32 -2.65 4.57
CA PRO A 176 -4.53 -2.34 5.98
C PRO A 176 -5.88 -2.82 6.52
N LYS A 177 -6.92 -2.79 5.68
CA LYS A 177 -8.29 -3.11 6.06
C LYS A 177 -8.57 -4.61 6.06
N SER A 178 -8.24 -5.31 4.98
CA SER A 178 -8.58 -6.75 4.85
C SER A 178 -7.49 -7.68 5.37
N GLY A 179 -6.26 -7.19 5.50
CA GLY A 179 -5.09 -8.00 5.83
C GLY A 179 -4.64 -8.95 4.73
N GLN A 180 -5.21 -8.85 3.53
CA GLN A 180 -4.79 -9.64 2.38
C GLN A 180 -3.49 -9.09 1.80
N ASN A 181 -2.63 -10.01 1.34
CA ASN A 181 -1.52 -9.64 0.48
C ASN A 181 -2.09 -9.28 -0.90
N THR A 182 -1.67 -8.13 -1.41
CA THR A 182 -2.09 -7.55 -2.68
C THR A 182 -0.86 -7.33 -3.55
N GLN A 183 -1.05 -7.45 -4.86
CA GLN A 183 -0.07 -7.12 -5.87
C GLN A 183 -0.75 -6.21 -6.89
N PHE A 184 -0.16 -5.04 -7.13
CA PHE A 184 -0.69 -4.04 -8.05
C PHE A 184 0.45 -3.16 -8.58
N GLU A 185 0.24 -2.50 -9.71
CA GLU A 185 1.23 -1.62 -10.33
C GLU A 185 1.49 -0.37 -9.47
N LEU A 186 2.74 0.06 -9.38
CA LEU A 186 3.12 1.30 -8.70
C LEU A 186 2.30 2.51 -9.18
N GLN A 187 2.02 2.59 -10.48
CA GLN A 187 1.26 3.68 -11.08
C GLN A 187 -0.15 3.79 -10.50
N HIS A 188 -0.79 2.66 -10.15
CA HIS A 188 -2.09 2.67 -9.48
C HIS A 188 -2.02 3.40 -8.13
N ALA A 189 -1.00 3.13 -7.31
CA ALA A 189 -0.83 3.83 -6.04
C ALA A 189 -0.56 5.33 -6.22
N VAL A 190 0.24 5.71 -7.22
CA VAL A 190 0.52 7.11 -7.56
C VAL A 190 -0.75 7.82 -8.01
N ASP A 191 -1.51 7.20 -8.94
CA ASP A 191 -2.78 7.74 -9.43
C ASP A 191 -3.81 7.86 -8.30
N PHE A 192 -3.89 6.87 -7.39
CA PHE A 192 -4.77 6.90 -6.22
C PHE A 192 -4.43 8.09 -5.31
N ALA A 193 -3.16 8.27 -4.95
CA ALA A 193 -2.74 9.40 -4.13
C ALA A 193 -3.01 10.74 -4.84
N TYR A 194 -2.69 10.84 -6.12
CA TYR A 194 -2.91 12.04 -6.92
C TYR A 194 -4.39 12.45 -6.98
N TYR A 195 -5.29 11.52 -7.34
CA TYR A 195 -6.71 11.84 -7.52
C TYR A 195 -7.48 11.90 -6.20
N ILE A 196 -7.28 10.94 -5.29
CA ILE A 196 -8.10 10.84 -4.08
C ILE A 196 -7.55 11.75 -2.98
N ASP A 197 -6.24 11.72 -2.72
CA ASP A 197 -5.64 12.52 -1.64
C ASP A 197 -5.28 13.95 -2.09
N GLY A 198 -5.02 14.14 -3.38
CA GLY A 198 -4.76 15.44 -4.02
C GLY A 198 -6.02 16.24 -4.39
N LYS A 199 -7.22 15.68 -4.14
CA LYS A 199 -8.53 16.25 -4.52
C LYS A 199 -8.71 16.43 -6.04
N GLY A 200 -8.21 15.49 -6.82
CA GLY A 200 -8.51 15.42 -8.25
C GLY A 200 -9.99 15.13 -8.50
N ASP A 201 -10.53 15.69 -9.58
CA ASP A 201 -11.97 15.72 -9.89
C ASP A 201 -12.53 14.37 -10.41
N ARG A 202 -11.83 13.25 -10.18
CA ARG A 202 -12.20 11.92 -10.71
C ARG A 202 -12.65 10.99 -9.59
N GLY A 203 -13.77 10.30 -9.81
CA GLY A 203 -14.35 9.35 -8.84
C GLY A 203 -13.59 8.03 -8.72
N HIS A 204 -13.82 7.31 -7.62
CA HIS A 204 -13.21 6.02 -7.28
C HIS A 204 -13.35 4.92 -8.35
N GLU A 205 -14.34 5.01 -9.24
CA GLU A 205 -14.57 4.00 -10.28
C GLU A 205 -13.44 3.96 -11.31
N MET A 206 -12.78 5.09 -11.59
CA MET A 206 -11.67 5.16 -12.56
C MET A 206 -10.29 4.91 -11.94
N VAL A 207 -10.16 5.02 -10.62
CA VAL A 207 -8.86 4.97 -9.92
C VAL A 207 -8.75 3.75 -9.01
N GLY A 208 -9.85 3.04 -8.76
CA GLY A 208 -9.87 1.86 -7.89
C GLY A 208 -10.54 2.12 -6.53
N ARG A 209 -10.99 1.03 -5.91
CA ARG A 209 -11.81 1.08 -4.68
C ARG A 209 -10.99 1.39 -3.43
N SER A 210 -9.68 1.15 -3.47
CA SER A 210 -8.74 1.47 -2.40
C SER A 210 -7.32 1.62 -2.95
N PHE A 211 -6.42 2.14 -2.12
CA PHE A 211 -5.01 2.34 -2.46
C PHE A 211 -4.32 1.08 -3.01
N CYS A 212 -4.72 -0.11 -2.56
CA CYS A 212 -4.12 -1.39 -2.96
C CYS A 212 -5.00 -2.24 -3.89
N VAL A 213 -6.14 -1.71 -4.35
CA VAL A 213 -7.07 -2.45 -5.22
C VAL A 213 -7.34 -1.62 -6.49
N PRO A 214 -6.68 -1.97 -7.61
CA PRO A 214 -6.90 -1.29 -8.89
C PRO A 214 -8.34 -1.44 -9.39
N PRO A 215 -8.81 -0.54 -10.27
CA PRO A 215 -10.08 -0.73 -10.94
C PRO A 215 -10.03 -2.02 -11.77
N TYR A 216 -11.15 -2.74 -11.83
CA TYR A 216 -11.23 -3.93 -12.69
C TYR A 216 -11.11 -3.47 -14.14
N ASP A 217 -10.10 -3.98 -14.86
CA ASP A 217 -10.12 -3.98 -16.32
C ASP A 217 -11.17 -5.01 -16.75
N ASP A 218 -12.40 -4.54 -16.97
CA ASP A 218 -13.32 -5.27 -17.85
C ASP A 218 -12.70 -5.17 -19.23
N GLY A 219 -11.85 -6.14 -19.58
CA GLY A 219 -11.32 -6.31 -20.92
C GLY A 219 -12.48 -6.34 -21.91
N ILE A 220 -12.78 -5.18 -22.52
CA ILE A 220 -13.61 -5.13 -23.71
C ILE A 220 -12.77 -5.83 -24.76
N ASP A 221 -13.03 -7.12 -24.93
CA ASP A 221 -12.78 -7.83 -26.15
C ASP A 221 -13.56 -7.09 -27.25
N THR A 222 -12.95 -6.03 -27.80
CA THR A 222 -13.35 -5.51 -29.10
C THR A 222 -12.97 -6.61 -30.07
N GLY A 223 -13.83 -7.62 -30.17
CA GLY A 223 -13.79 -8.60 -31.22
C GLY A 223 -13.75 -7.84 -32.53
N GLU A 224 -12.55 -7.73 -33.08
CA GLU A 224 -12.34 -7.36 -34.46
C GLU A 224 -13.08 -8.41 -35.26
N ASN A 225 -14.31 -8.05 -35.66
CA ASN A 225 -15.09 -8.80 -36.62
C ASN A 225 -14.35 -8.68 -37.95
N GLN A 226 -13.32 -9.51 -38.12
CA GLN A 226 -12.63 -9.68 -39.39
C GLN A 226 -13.68 -10.01 -40.43
N GLY A 227 -13.70 -9.18 -41.48
CA GLY A 227 -14.70 -9.19 -42.52
C GLY A 227 -14.89 -10.58 -43.10
N SER A 228 -16.15 -11.02 -43.16
CA SER A 228 -16.55 -12.07 -44.07
C SER A 228 -16.40 -11.53 -45.50
N GLU A 229 -15.20 -11.69 -46.06
CA GLU A 229 -15.00 -11.62 -47.51
C GLU A 229 -15.88 -12.67 -48.18
N ALA A 230 -16.68 -12.20 -49.13
CA ALA A 230 -17.40 -13.04 -50.06
C ALA A 230 -16.38 -13.89 -50.84
N HIS A 231 -16.43 -15.21 -50.67
CA HIS A 231 -15.79 -16.14 -51.59
C HIS A 231 -16.86 -16.82 -52.43
N GLU A 232 -17.09 -16.24 -53.61
CA GLU A 232 -17.78 -16.88 -54.72
C GLU A 232 -17.07 -18.20 -55.06
N GLY A 233 -17.74 -19.32 -54.85
CA GLY A 233 -17.29 -20.61 -55.38
C GLY A 233 -17.49 -20.63 -56.90
N PRO A 234 -16.51 -21.08 -57.70
CA PRO A 234 -16.66 -21.10 -59.14
C PRO A 234 -17.61 -22.20 -59.61
N LEU A 235 -18.52 -21.81 -60.50
CA LEU A 235 -19.30 -22.67 -61.38
C LEU A 235 -18.36 -23.54 -62.20
N ILE A 236 -18.47 -24.86 -62.06
CA ILE A 236 -17.96 -25.81 -63.04
C ILE A 236 -19.16 -26.45 -63.73
N THR A 237 -19.32 -26.08 -65.00
CA THR A 237 -20.23 -26.67 -65.98
C THR A 237 -19.50 -27.76 -66.76
N ASP A 238 -20.26 -28.84 -67.03
CA ASP A 238 -20.10 -29.84 -68.10
C ASP A 238 -18.89 -30.81 -67.96
N ASP A 239 -18.95 -32.11 -68.26
CA ASP A 239 -19.64 -32.79 -69.36
C ASP A 239 -19.72 -34.31 -69.09
N GLU A 240 -20.61 -34.98 -69.84
CA GLU A 240 -20.85 -36.42 -69.87
C GLU A 240 -19.63 -37.28 -70.30
N CYS A 241 -19.48 -38.47 -69.67
CA CYS A 241 -19.18 -39.77 -70.29
C CYS A 241 -19.42 -40.92 -69.30
#